data_AF-A0A520B5F1-F1
#
_entry.id   AF-A0A520B5F1-F1
#
_cell.length_a   1.000
_cell.length_b   1.000
_cell.length_c   1.000
_cell.angle_alpha   90.00
_cell.angle_beta   90.00
_cell.angle_gamma   90.00
#
_symmetry.space_group_name_H-M   'P 1'
#
loop_
_entity.id
_entity.type
_entity.pdbx_description
1 polymer ?
#
loop_
_entity_poly.entity_id
_entity_poly.type
_entity_poly.pdbx_seq_one_letter_code
_entity_poly.pdbx_strand_id
1 'polypeptide(L)'
;PLTGTVQELKGIQPGSSISANEILGEISPDSGLIAETYVQPKDIGLLNIGTKARFQIDAYNYNQWGMATGKIISISSDVFMQNGGQPFFKVRCLLDKNSLNLKNGYVGKIKKGMTLQARFFVTRRTLFQLLYDKADDWLNPNVIPQAKENTLTSL
;
A
#
# COMPACT_ATOMS: atom_id res chain seq x y z
N PRO A 1 20.81 -17.00 9.80
CA PRO A 1 21.42 -16.09 8.80
C PRO A 1 20.33 -15.66 7.81
N LEU A 2 20.13 -14.35 7.61
CA LEU A 2 19.15 -13.82 6.66
C LEU A 2 19.88 -13.27 5.42
N THR A 3 19.46 -13.69 4.24
CA THR A 3 19.94 -13.11 2.97
C THR A 3 19.29 -11.74 2.76
N GLY A 4 20.09 -10.73 2.45
CA GLY A 4 19.63 -9.35 2.30
C GLY A 4 20.67 -8.45 1.66
N THR A 5 20.26 -7.24 1.30
CA THR A 5 21.18 -6.20 0.83
C THR A 5 21.59 -5.37 2.04
N VAL A 6 22.90 -5.20 2.23
CA VAL A 6 23.42 -4.31 3.28
C VAL A 6 23.29 -2.87 2.79
N GLN A 7 22.64 -2.04 3.59
CA GLN A 7 22.53 -0.60 3.39
C GLN A 7 23.29 0.14 4.49
N GLU A 8 23.78 1.34 4.18
CA GLU A 8 24.52 2.20 5.12
C GLU A 8 25.71 1.53 5.81
N LEU A 9 26.55 0.83 5.03
CA LEU A 9 27.87 0.45 5.54
C LEU A 9 28.67 1.72 5.83
N LYS A 10 28.85 2.03 7.12
CA LYS A 10 29.88 2.98 7.52
C LYS A 10 31.23 2.43 7.05
N GLY A 11 32.03 3.26 6.39
CA GLY A 11 33.34 2.88 5.86
C GLY A 11 34.36 2.63 6.97
N ILE A 12 34.22 1.51 7.69
CA ILE A 12 35.14 1.13 8.77
C ILE A 12 36.42 0.61 8.11
N GLN A 13 37.56 1.19 8.49
CA GLN A 13 38.86 0.75 8.02
C GLN A 13 39.51 -0.19 9.04
N PRO A 14 40.38 -1.11 8.61
CA PRO A 14 41.16 -1.93 9.52
C PRO A 14 41.93 -1.04 10.52
N GLY A 15 41.65 -1.19 11.82
CA GLY A 15 42.29 -0.39 12.89
C GLY A 15 41.42 0.73 13.48
N SER A 16 40.20 0.94 12.99
CA SER A 16 39.25 1.88 13.60
C SER A 16 38.68 1.33 14.92
N SER A 17 38.64 2.16 15.96
CA SER A 17 38.00 1.84 17.24
C SER A 17 36.49 2.09 17.13
N ILE A 18 35.67 1.06 17.39
CA ILE A 18 34.22 1.15 17.38
C ILE A 18 33.67 1.25 18.81
N SER A 19 32.65 2.08 19.00
CA SER A 19 31.97 2.18 20.30
C SER A 19 30.91 1.08 20.45
N ALA A 20 30.73 0.54 21.66
CA ALA A 20 29.59 -0.33 21.95
C ALA A 20 28.29 0.48 21.73
N ASN A 21 27.34 -0.08 20.97
CA ASN A 21 26.14 0.57 20.38
C ASN A 21 26.33 1.38 19.08
N GLU A 22 27.49 1.35 18.43
CA GLU A 22 27.59 1.93 17.09
C GLU A 22 26.91 1.03 16.04
N ILE A 23 25.90 1.58 15.35
CA ILE A 23 25.24 0.92 14.22
C ILE A 23 26.20 0.91 13.03
N LEU A 24 26.62 -0.29 12.61
CA LEU A 24 27.61 -0.49 11.54
C LEU A 24 27.00 -0.59 10.14
N GLY A 25 25.70 -0.90 10.07
CA GLY A 25 24.92 -0.99 8.86
C GLY A 25 23.57 -1.67 9.11
N GLU A 26 22.62 -1.45 8.20
CA GLU A 26 21.30 -2.07 8.23
C GLU A 26 21.24 -3.19 7.19
N ILE A 27 20.77 -4.37 7.59
CA ILE A 27 20.52 -5.47 6.66
C ILE A 27 19.06 -5.44 6.26
N SER A 28 18.78 -5.13 5.00
CA SER A 28 17.43 -5.22 4.46
C SER A 28 17.19 -6.65 3.95
N PRO A 29 16.32 -7.45 4.58
CA PRO A 29 16.06 -8.82 4.16
C PRO A 29 15.55 -8.89 2.72
N ASP A 30 16.01 -9.86 1.95
CA ASP A 30 15.48 -10.17 0.61
C ASP A 30 14.24 -11.07 0.68
N SER A 31 13.83 -11.44 1.90
CA SER A 31 12.68 -12.31 2.17
C SER A 31 11.36 -11.56 1.98
N GLY A 32 10.84 -11.58 0.75
CA GLY A 32 9.48 -11.14 0.41
C GLY A 32 9.33 -9.62 0.29
N LEU A 33 8.58 -9.19 -0.73
CA LEU A 33 8.17 -7.79 -0.84
C LEU A 33 6.91 -7.57 -0.02
N ILE A 34 7.03 -6.65 0.94
CA ILE A 34 5.90 -6.17 1.75
C ILE A 34 5.50 -4.80 1.20
N ALA A 35 4.27 -4.69 0.74
CA ALA A 35 3.65 -3.40 0.45
C ALA A 35 3.04 -2.83 1.72
N GLU A 36 3.50 -1.65 2.12
CA GLU A 36 2.85 -0.86 3.16
C GLU A 36 1.87 0.12 2.50
N THR A 37 0.62 0.09 2.96
CA THR A 37 -0.48 0.87 2.39
C THR A 37 -1.21 1.59 3.51
N TYR A 38 -1.67 2.81 3.23
CA TYR A 38 -2.41 3.63 4.18
C TYR A 38 -3.91 3.56 3.88
N VAL A 39 -4.70 3.24 4.90
CA VAL A 39 -6.15 3.04 4.79
C VAL A 39 -6.88 3.94 5.78
N GLN A 40 -7.98 4.55 5.37
CA GLN A 40 -8.76 5.41 6.26
C GLN A 40 -9.52 4.58 7.30
N PRO A 41 -9.75 5.09 8.53
CA PRO A 41 -10.52 4.41 9.58
C PRO A 41 -11.90 3.92 9.14
N LYS A 42 -12.57 4.64 8.24
CA LYS A 42 -13.87 4.24 7.72
C LYS A 42 -13.84 2.92 6.94
N ASP A 43 -12.70 2.62 6.31
CA ASP A 43 -12.51 1.46 5.43
C ASP A 43 -11.77 0.31 6.14
N ILE A 44 -11.19 0.55 7.33
CA ILE A 44 -10.38 -0.47 8.02
C ILE A 44 -11.21 -1.61 8.59
N GLY A 45 -12.43 -1.33 9.08
CA GLY A 45 -13.31 -2.35 9.69
C GLY A 45 -13.80 -3.42 8.71
N LEU A 46 -13.54 -3.18 7.43
CA LEU A 46 -13.88 -4.02 6.31
C LEU A 46 -12.71 -4.94 5.90
N LEU A 47 -11.47 -4.59 6.28
CA LEU A 47 -10.27 -5.35 5.96
C LEU A 47 -9.98 -6.41 7.02
N ASN A 48 -9.55 -7.58 6.57
CA ASN A 48 -9.16 -8.69 7.44
C ASN A 48 -7.79 -9.24 7.03
N ILE A 49 -7.10 -9.88 7.97
CA ILE A 49 -5.88 -10.63 7.66
C ILE A 49 -6.24 -11.73 6.65
N GLY A 50 -5.43 -11.86 5.59
CA GLY A 50 -5.68 -12.79 4.49
C GLY A 50 -6.56 -12.25 3.36
N THR A 51 -7.15 -11.05 3.50
CA THR A 51 -7.88 -10.41 2.39
C THR A 51 -6.99 -10.27 1.17
N LYS A 52 -7.49 -10.72 0.02
CA LYS A 52 -6.79 -10.60 -1.26
C LYS A 52 -6.71 -9.15 -1.68
N ALA A 53 -5.57 -8.77 -2.24
CA ALA A 53 -5.32 -7.44 -2.75
C ALA A 53 -4.65 -7.50 -4.13
N ARG A 54 -4.92 -6.48 -4.96
CA ARG A 54 -4.19 -6.21 -6.19
C ARG A 54 -3.40 -4.92 -6.02
N PHE A 55 -2.16 -4.93 -6.48
CA PHE A 55 -1.23 -3.82 -6.38
C PHE A 55 -0.90 -3.34 -7.79
N GLN A 56 -1.29 -2.10 -8.07
CA GLN A 56 -0.90 -1.39 -9.27
C GLN A 56 0.39 -0.64 -8.96
N ILE A 57 1.50 -1.04 -9.58
CA ILE A 57 2.81 -0.41 -9.35
C ILE A 57 2.92 0.79 -10.30
N ASP A 58 3.17 1.99 -9.77
CA ASP A 58 3.13 3.22 -10.58
C ASP A 58 4.26 3.28 -11.61
N ALA A 59 5.39 2.64 -11.31
CA ALA A 59 6.53 2.52 -12.23
C ALA A 59 6.23 1.68 -13.48
N TYR A 60 5.11 0.94 -13.51
CA TYR A 60 4.73 0.04 -14.59
C TYR A 60 3.32 0.34 -15.10
N ASN A 61 3.16 0.46 -16.42
CA ASN A 61 1.84 0.70 -17.00
C ASN A 61 0.91 -0.51 -16.82
N TYR A 62 -0.15 -0.36 -16.02
CA TYR A 62 -1.07 -1.46 -15.69
C TYR A 62 -1.75 -2.12 -16.90
N ASN A 63 -1.93 -1.40 -18.02
CA ASN A 63 -2.53 -1.96 -19.24
C ASN A 63 -1.62 -2.98 -19.92
N GLN A 64 -0.30 -2.83 -19.75
CA GLN A 64 0.70 -3.71 -20.38
C GLN A 64 1.24 -4.76 -19.41
N TRP A 65 1.50 -4.34 -18.17
CA TRP A 65 2.14 -5.14 -17.13
C TRP A 65 1.15 -5.87 -16.22
N GLY A 66 -0.11 -5.44 -16.21
CA GLY A 66 -1.12 -5.95 -15.28
C GLY A 66 -0.93 -5.39 -13.86
N MET A 67 -1.40 -6.15 -12.88
CA MET A 67 -1.31 -5.82 -11.45
C MET A 67 -0.64 -6.98 -10.71
N ALA A 68 0.17 -6.65 -9.71
CA ALA A 68 0.68 -7.63 -8.77
C ALA A 68 -0.46 -8.11 -7.86
N THR A 69 -0.38 -9.34 -7.40
CA THR A 69 -1.34 -9.93 -6.46
C THR A 69 -0.67 -10.16 -5.12
N GLY A 70 -1.48 -10.19 -4.06
CA GLY A 70 -1.02 -10.52 -2.74
C GLY A 70 -2.15 -10.57 -1.73
N LYS A 71 -1.78 -10.57 -0.46
CA LYS A 71 -2.70 -10.67 0.67
C LYS A 71 -2.24 -9.83 1.85
N ILE A 72 -3.20 -9.37 2.65
CA ILE A 72 -2.92 -8.70 3.91
C ILE A 72 -2.29 -9.70 4.88
N ILE A 73 -1.15 -9.33 5.47
CA ILE A 73 -0.47 -10.12 6.50
C ILE A 73 -0.61 -9.50 7.89
N SER A 74 -0.70 -8.18 7.98
CA SER A 74 -0.89 -7.50 9.25
C SER A 74 -1.58 -6.16 9.06
N ILE A 75 -2.41 -5.80 10.01
CA ILE A 75 -3.08 -4.51 10.11
C ILE A 75 -2.59 -3.86 11.41
N SER A 76 -2.08 -2.64 11.33
CA SER A 76 -1.71 -1.85 12.51
C SER A 76 -2.95 -1.61 13.36
N SER A 77 -2.85 -1.81 14.67
CA SER A 77 -3.91 -1.44 15.62
C SER A 77 -3.90 0.06 15.94
N ASP A 78 -2.80 0.74 15.61
CA ASP A 78 -2.63 2.17 15.89
C ASP A 78 -3.07 3.04 14.71
N VAL A 79 -3.74 4.15 15.04
CA VAL A 79 -4.08 5.24 14.13
C VAL A 79 -2.92 6.20 14.06
N PHE A 80 -2.47 6.49 12.85
CA PHE A 80 -1.47 7.52 12.59
C PHE A 80 -2.13 8.76 12.02
N MET A 81 -1.57 9.91 12.38
CA MET A 81 -1.97 11.23 11.92
C MET A 81 -0.72 11.93 11.41
N GLN A 82 -0.77 12.52 10.22
CA GLN A 82 0.33 13.34 9.71
C GLN A 82 -0.07 14.81 9.76
N ASN A 83 0.59 15.60 10.61
CA ASN A 83 0.48 17.06 10.70
C ASN A 83 -0.95 17.63 10.66
N GLY A 84 -1.87 17.07 11.47
CA GLY A 84 -3.27 17.53 11.52
C GLY A 84 -4.13 17.07 10.33
N GLY A 85 -3.61 16.19 9.47
CA GLY A 85 -4.36 15.54 8.40
C GLY A 85 -5.32 14.46 8.88
N GLN A 86 -5.96 13.79 7.93
CA GLN A 86 -6.92 12.72 8.20
C GLN A 86 -6.22 11.50 8.84
N PRO A 87 -6.87 10.82 9.81
CA PRO A 87 -6.36 9.58 10.37
C PRO A 87 -6.18 8.51 9.31
N PHE A 88 -5.14 7.69 9.46
CA PHE A 88 -4.92 6.52 8.65
C PHE A 88 -4.34 5.36 9.46
N PHE A 89 -4.69 4.15 9.05
CA PHE A 89 -4.13 2.90 9.52
C PHE A 89 -3.10 2.40 8.54
N LYS A 90 -2.02 1.81 9.07
CA LYS A 90 -1.01 1.13 8.26
C LYS A 90 -1.40 -0.32 8.07
N VAL A 91 -1.49 -0.76 6.81
CA VAL A 91 -1.76 -2.14 6.44
C VAL A 91 -0.55 -2.67 5.67
N ARG A 92 -0.03 -3.82 6.09
CA ARG A 92 1.06 -4.50 5.41
C ARG A 92 0.54 -5.70 4.65
N CYS A 93 0.93 -5.78 3.39
CA CYS A 93 0.53 -6.83 2.48
C CYS A 93 1.74 -7.54 1.93
N LEU A 94 1.68 -8.87 1.89
CA LEU A 94 2.69 -9.68 1.22
C LEU A 94 2.31 -9.84 -0.25
N LEU A 95 3.23 -9.50 -1.14
CA LEU A 95 3.09 -9.77 -2.57
C LEU A 95 3.36 -11.25 -2.84
N ASP A 96 2.55 -11.86 -3.70
CA ASP A 96 2.74 -13.26 -4.12
C ASP A 96 3.96 -13.39 -5.04
N LYS A 97 4.24 -12.35 -5.82
CA LYS A 97 5.34 -12.27 -6.77
C LYS A 97 6.01 -10.91 -6.69
N ASN A 98 7.33 -10.95 -6.79
CA ASN A 98 8.24 -9.81 -6.82
C ASN A 98 8.58 -9.36 -8.26
N SER A 99 7.81 -9.82 -9.25
CA SER A 99 7.93 -9.40 -10.63
C SER A 99 6.58 -9.27 -11.33
N LEU A 100 6.53 -8.39 -12.32
CA LEU A 100 5.44 -8.27 -13.28
C LEU A 100 5.92 -8.79 -14.64
N ASN A 101 5.03 -9.47 -15.35
CA ASN A 101 5.34 -10.06 -16.65
C ASN A 101 4.56 -9.32 -17.74
N LEU A 102 5.26 -8.90 -18.79
CA LEU A 102 4.61 -8.43 -20.01
C LEU A 102 4.08 -9.61 -20.83
N LYS A 103 3.09 -9.30 -21.67
CA LYS A 103 2.60 -10.24 -22.70
C LYS A 103 3.69 -10.68 -23.69
N ASN A 104 4.74 -9.87 -23.88
CA ASN A 104 5.88 -10.19 -24.73
C ASN A 104 6.96 -11.06 -24.04
N GLY A 105 6.74 -11.48 -22.79
CA GLY A 105 7.68 -12.31 -22.02
C GLY A 105 8.72 -11.54 -21.20
N TYR A 106 8.78 -10.21 -21.28
CA TYR A 106 9.71 -9.42 -20.47
C TYR A 106 9.28 -9.39 -19.00
N VAL A 107 10.25 -9.56 -18.09
CA VAL A 107 10.04 -9.61 -16.64
C VAL A 107 10.60 -8.36 -15.96
N GLY A 108 9.70 -7.59 -15.36
CA GLY A 108 10.02 -6.37 -14.61
C GLY A 108 10.08 -6.72 -13.14
N LYS A 109 11.23 -6.46 -12.52
CA LYS A 109 11.42 -6.71 -11.08
C LYS A 109 10.88 -5.54 -10.28
N ILE A 110 9.97 -5.81 -9.36
CA ILE A 110 9.47 -4.83 -8.39
C ILE A 110 10.58 -4.61 -7.36
N LYS A 111 10.93 -3.36 -7.09
CA LYS A 111 11.95 -2.98 -6.11
C LYS A 111 11.33 -2.24 -4.94
N LYS A 112 12.02 -2.28 -3.79
CA LYS A 112 11.68 -1.47 -2.62
C LYS A 112 11.78 0.02 -2.99
N GLY A 113 10.91 0.84 -2.42
CA GLY A 113 10.83 2.29 -2.71
C GLY A 113 9.94 2.65 -3.90
N MET A 114 9.42 1.69 -4.67
CA MET A 114 8.40 1.97 -5.67
C MET A 114 7.06 2.32 -5.01
N THR A 115 6.39 3.34 -5.55
CA THR A 115 5.02 3.66 -5.15
C THR A 115 4.02 2.74 -5.84
N LEU A 116 2.90 2.50 -5.17
CA LEU A 116 1.85 1.63 -5.66
C LEU A 116 0.50 2.04 -5.11
N GLN A 117 -0.54 1.63 -5.82
CA GLN A 117 -1.92 1.72 -5.38
C GLN A 117 -2.47 0.32 -5.10
N ALA A 118 -2.94 0.10 -3.87
CA ALA A 118 -3.53 -1.17 -3.47
C ALA A 118 -5.06 -1.14 -3.59
N ARG A 119 -5.62 -2.23 -4.12
CA ARG A 119 -7.06 -2.47 -4.24
C ARG A 119 -7.42 -3.74 -3.50
N PHE A 120 -8.20 -3.59 -2.43
CA PHE A 120 -8.61 -4.69 -1.56
C PHE A 120 -9.95 -5.29 -2.00
N PHE A 121 -10.07 -6.61 -1.97
CA PHE A 121 -11.33 -7.31 -2.23
C PHE A 121 -12.08 -7.53 -0.91
N VAL A 122 -12.89 -6.55 -0.55
CA VAL A 122 -13.54 -6.50 0.76
C VAL A 122 -14.83 -7.34 0.81
N THR A 123 -15.84 -6.93 0.07
CA THR A 123 -17.18 -7.55 0.07
C THR A 123 -17.65 -7.77 -1.36
N ARG A 124 -18.47 -8.80 -1.55
CA ARG A 124 -19.23 -8.98 -2.79
C ARG A 124 -20.58 -8.29 -2.60
N ARG A 125 -20.75 -7.09 -3.16
CA ARG A 125 -22.06 -6.44 -3.25
C ARG A 125 -22.76 -6.90 -4.54
N THR A 126 -24.06 -7.14 -4.46
CA THR A 126 -24.88 -7.38 -5.65
C THR A 126 -25.15 -6.04 -6.35
N LEU A 127 -25.39 -6.09 -7.67
CA LEU A 127 -25.71 -4.88 -8.44
C LEU A 127 -26.98 -4.19 -7.92
N PHE A 128 -27.95 -4.97 -7.45
CA PHE A 128 -29.18 -4.47 -6.85
C PHE A 128 -28.91 -3.66 -5.57
N GLN A 129 -28.00 -4.13 -4.70
CA GLN A 129 -27.64 -3.41 -3.49
C GLN A 129 -26.97 -2.06 -3.79
N LEU A 130 -26.14 -1.99 -4.85
CA LEU A 130 -25.57 -0.71 -5.31
C LEU A 130 -26.63 0.25 -5.87
N LEU A 131 -27.65 -0.28 -6.58
CA LEU A 131 -28.74 0.53 -7.12
C LEU A 131 -29.65 1.06 -6.00
N TYR A 132 -29.97 0.21 -5.02
CA TYR A 132 -30.81 0.57 -3.88
C TYR A 132 -30.14 1.62 -2.99
N ASP A 133 -28.86 1.43 -2.63
CA ASP A 133 -28.08 2.42 -1.85
C ASP A 133 -28.14 3.80 -2.52
N LYS A 134 -27.95 3.87 -3.85
CA LYS A 134 -27.97 5.13 -4.60
C LYS A 134 -29.36 5.77 -4.66
N ALA A 135 -30.41 4.96 -4.75
CA ALA A 135 -31.79 5.44 -4.73
C ALA A 135 -32.18 5.97 -3.34
N ASP A 136 -31.76 5.27 -2.28
CA ASP A 136 -32.01 5.66 -0.89
C ASP A 136 -31.24 6.95 -0.53
N ASP A 137 -29.96 7.05 -0.89
CA ASP A 137 -29.16 8.27 -0.73
C ASP A 137 -29.76 9.47 -1.47
N TRP A 138 -30.41 9.25 -2.63
CA TRP A 138 -31.07 10.32 -3.38
C TRP A 138 -32.42 10.73 -2.77
N LEU A 139 -33.13 9.79 -2.14
CA LEU A 139 -34.47 10.00 -1.57
C LEU A 139 -34.45 10.41 -0.10
N ASN A 140 -33.30 10.33 0.57
CA ASN A 140 -33.16 10.69 1.97
C ASN A 140 -32.97 12.21 2.12
N PRO A 141 -33.97 12.97 2.64
CA PRO A 141 -33.88 14.43 2.73
C PRO A 141 -32.88 14.91 3.81
N ASN A 142 -32.29 14.00 4.59
CA ASN A 142 -31.35 14.32 5.66
C ASN A 142 -29.86 14.19 5.26
N VAL A 143 -29.54 13.75 4.04
CA VAL A 143 -28.15 13.80 3.53
C VAL A 143 -27.90 15.15 2.87
N ILE A 144 -27.40 16.11 3.65
CA ILE A 144 -26.89 17.37 3.13
C ILE A 144 -25.69 17.03 2.23
N PRO A 145 -25.74 17.28 0.91
CA PRO A 145 -24.59 17.08 0.05
C PRO A 145 -23.49 18.02 0.55
N GLN A 146 -22.41 17.47 1.09
CA GLN A 146 -21.19 18.24 1.31
C GLN A 146 -20.74 18.72 -0.07
N ALA A 147 -20.96 20.02 -0.34
CA ALA A 147 -20.61 20.66 -1.59
C ALA A 147 -19.12 20.41 -1.84
N LYS A 148 -18.83 19.59 -2.85
CA LYS A 148 -17.48 19.38 -3.35
C LYS A 148 -17.10 20.69 -4.04
N GLU A 149 -16.48 21.61 -3.30
CA GLU A 149 -15.85 22.80 -3.87
C GLU A 149 -14.71 22.34 -4.77
N ASN A 150 -15.06 22.07 -6.03
CA ASN A 150 -14.13 22.09 -7.12
C ASN A 150 -13.86 23.58 -7.43
N THR A 151 -12.93 24.20 -6.73
CA THR A 151 -12.29 25.42 -7.21
C THR A 151 -11.32 25.04 -8.32
N LEU A 152 -11.87 24.79 -9.50
CA LEU A 152 -11.17 25.08 -10.74
C LEU A 152 -11.74 26.39 -11.29
N THR A 153 -10.83 27.35 -11.44
CA THR A 153 -10.76 28.45 -12.42
C THR A 153 -10.78 29.85 -11.82
N SER A 154 -9.60 30.49 -11.77
CA SER A 154 -9.40 31.79 -12.43
C SER A 154 -7.91 32.11 -12.54
N LEU A 155 -7.44 32.13 -13.79
CA LEU A 155 -6.39 32.98 -14.39
C LEU A 155 -4.96 32.89 -13.84
#